data_AF-A0A7C5IPR2-F1
#
_entry.id   AF-A0A7C5IPR2-F1
#
_cell.length_a   1.000
_cell.length_b   1.000
_cell.length_c   1.000
_cell.angle_alpha   90.00
_cell.angle_beta   90.00
_cell.angle_gamma   90.00
#
_symmetry.space_group_name_H-M   'P 1'
#
loop_
_entity.id
_entity.type
_entity.pdbx_description
1 polymer ?
#
loop_
_entity_poly.entity_id
_entity_poly.type
_entity_poly.pdbx_seq_one_letter_code
_entity_poly.pdbx_strand_id
1 'polypeptide(L)'
;MAMGVPTLTTTLANAALHARHNQEIMVCDSPAHFAQAIQELLENPVKAEAIGVAGKAFVETHFRWKAMNLKLEKALLSISKENKI
;
A
#
# COMPACT_ATOMS: atom_id res chain seq x y z
N MET A 1 3.35 -5.49 3.61
CA MET A 1 3.36 -5.05 2.18
C MET A 1 4.47 -5.73 1.39
N ALA A 2 4.49 -5.63 0.04
CA ALA A 2 5.29 -6.37 -0.98
C ALA A 2 6.22 -7.52 -0.50
N MET A 3 7.18 -7.23 0.36
CA MET A 3 8.09 -8.20 1.00
C MET A 3 7.41 -9.10 2.06
N GLY A 4 6.12 -8.95 2.33
CA GLY A 4 5.41 -9.71 3.37
C GLY A 4 5.64 -9.19 4.80
N VAL A 5 6.30 -8.05 4.98
CA VAL A 5 6.59 -7.48 6.30
C VAL A 5 5.45 -6.53 6.72
N PRO A 6 4.99 -6.55 8.00
CA PRO A 6 4.02 -5.58 8.49
C PRO A 6 4.57 -4.16 8.33
N THR A 7 3.72 -3.21 7.99
CA THR A 7 4.17 -1.84 7.70
C THR A 7 3.31 -0.82 8.42
N LEU A 8 3.96 0.15 9.04
CA LEU A 8 3.36 1.31 9.65
C LEU A 8 3.53 2.50 8.70
N THR A 9 2.53 3.37 8.64
CA THR A 9 2.53 4.55 7.78
C THR A 9 1.67 5.65 8.39
N THR A 10 1.68 6.84 7.80
CA THR A 10 0.78 7.93 8.18
C THR A 10 -0.46 7.95 7.30
N THR A 11 -1.50 8.67 7.74
CA THR A 11 -2.69 8.92 6.93
C THR A 11 -2.32 9.60 5.61
N LEU A 12 -1.38 10.56 5.65
CA LEU A 12 -0.90 11.26 4.47
C LEU A 12 -0.25 10.31 3.46
N ALA A 13 0.66 9.44 3.90
CA ALA A 13 1.34 8.50 3.00
C ALA A 13 0.41 7.40 2.49
N ASN A 14 -0.60 7.00 3.26
CA ASN A 14 -1.61 6.04 2.82
C ASN A 14 -2.66 6.63 1.85
N ALA A 15 -2.77 7.95 1.74
CA ALA A 15 -3.79 8.61 0.93
C ALA A 15 -3.76 8.19 -0.55
N ALA A 16 -2.58 7.83 -1.09
CA ALA A 16 -2.43 7.34 -2.46
C ALA A 16 -2.58 5.82 -2.59
N LEU A 17 -2.33 5.07 -1.51
CA LEU A 17 -2.40 3.61 -1.51
C LEU A 17 -3.83 3.11 -1.25
N HIS A 18 -4.59 3.80 -0.40
CA HIS A 18 -5.94 3.41 0.04
C HIS A 18 -6.00 2.03 0.74
N ALA A 19 -4.92 1.63 1.40
CA ALA A 19 -4.89 0.42 2.21
C ALA A 19 -5.63 0.65 3.53
N ARG A 20 -6.20 -0.40 4.14
CA ARG A 20 -7.00 -0.28 5.36
C ARG A 20 -6.15 -0.46 6.60
N HIS A 21 -6.38 0.45 7.55
CA HIS A 21 -5.78 0.37 8.88
C HIS A 21 -6.17 -0.94 9.58
N ASN A 22 -5.20 -1.55 10.28
CA ASN A 22 -5.35 -2.78 11.07
C ASN A 22 -5.71 -4.02 10.22
N GLN A 23 -5.51 -3.94 8.90
CA GLN A 23 -5.69 -5.06 7.98
C GLN A 23 -4.47 -5.23 7.08
N GLU A 24 -4.21 -4.30 6.16
CA GLU A 24 -3.03 -4.36 5.28
C GLU A 24 -1.82 -3.60 5.84
N ILE A 25 -2.10 -2.60 6.68
CA ILE A 25 -1.12 -1.66 7.25
C ILE A 25 -1.57 -1.20 8.64
N MET A 26 -0.65 -0.63 9.41
CA MET A 26 -0.95 0.16 10.61
C MET A 26 -0.81 1.65 10.25
N VAL A 27 -1.81 2.47 10.61
CA VAL A 27 -1.84 3.90 10.32
C VAL A 27 -1.64 4.62 11.65
N CYS A 28 -0.63 5.46 11.70
CA CYS A 28 -0.22 6.19 12.89
C CYS A 28 0.13 7.63 12.48
N ASP A 29 -0.48 8.63 13.13
CA ASP A 29 -0.25 10.05 12.82
C ASP A 29 0.52 10.80 13.93
N SER A 30 1.01 10.08 14.94
CA SER A 30 1.81 10.65 16.03
C SER A 30 2.92 9.69 16.47
N PRO A 31 4.04 10.19 16.99
CA PRO A 31 5.12 9.35 17.52
C PRO A 31 4.65 8.35 18.59
N ALA A 32 3.71 8.76 19.45
CA ALA A 32 3.15 7.88 20.48
C ALA A 32 2.37 6.70 19.87
N HIS A 33 1.56 6.95 18.83
CA HIS A 33 0.86 5.89 18.12
C HIS A 33 1.83 4.93 17.41
N PHE A 34 2.90 5.46 16.82
CA PHE A 34 3.95 4.60 16.24
C PHE A 34 4.58 3.70 17.31
N ALA A 35 4.99 4.26 18.45
CA ALA A 35 5.59 3.48 19.53
C ALA A 35 4.66 2.35 20.01
N GLN A 36 3.38 2.67 20.23
CA GLN A 36 2.38 1.69 20.64
C GLN A 36 2.16 0.60 19.58
N ALA A 37 2.04 0.98 18.30
CA ALA A 37 1.85 0.02 17.22
C ALA A 37 3.08 -0.87 17.00
N ILE A 38 4.30 -0.32 17.16
CA ILE A 38 5.53 -1.11 17.10
C ILE A 38 5.54 -2.14 18.23
N GLN A 39 5.27 -1.71 19.47
CA GLN A 39 5.20 -2.61 20.61
C GLN A 39 4.17 -3.72 20.40
N GLU A 40 2.96 -3.36 19.97
CA GLU A 40 1.89 -4.32 19.70
C GLU A 40 2.30 -5.39 18.67
N LEU A 41 2.94 -4.99 17.57
CA LEU A 41 3.36 -5.93 16.53
C LEU A 41 4.54 -6.80 16.96
N LEU A 42 5.43 -6.28 17.81
CA LEU A 42 6.54 -7.06 18.36
C LEU A 42 6.06 -8.09 19.39
N GLU A 43 5.06 -7.75 20.20
CA GLU A 43 4.48 -8.63 21.22
C GLU A 43 3.46 -9.62 20.64
N ASN A 44 2.88 -9.33 19.46
CA ASN A 44 1.88 -10.16 18.81
C ASN A 44 2.33 -10.62 17.41
N PRO A 45 3.14 -11.69 17.30
CA PRO A 45 3.65 -12.17 16.02
C PRO A 45 2.55 -12.64 15.06
N VAL A 46 1.42 -13.14 15.58
CA VAL A 46 0.27 -13.55 14.75
C VAL A 46 -0.35 -12.35 14.04
N LYS A 47 -0.52 -11.23 14.77
CA LYS A 47 -1.02 -9.98 14.18
C LYS A 47 -0.02 -9.41 13.16
N ALA A 48 1.27 -9.44 13.48
CA ALA A 48 2.33 -9.00 12.59
C ALA A 48 2.34 -9.78 11.27
N GLU A 49 2.23 -11.11 11.34
CA GLU A 49 2.15 -11.99 10.17
C GLU A 49 0.87 -11.71 9.36
N ALA A 50 -0.29 -11.62 10.02
CA ALA A 50 -1.56 -11.35 9.36
C ALA A 50 -1.52 -10.05 8.53
N ILE A 51 -1.00 -8.97 9.12
CA ILE A 51 -0.84 -7.67 8.44
C ILE A 51 0.19 -7.77 7.31
N GLY A 52 1.31 -8.47 7.53
CA GLY A 52 2.33 -8.72 6.53
C GLY A 52 1.79 -9.40 5.27
N VAL A 53 1.05 -10.50 5.48
CA VAL A 53 0.40 -11.31 4.43
C VAL A 53 -0.66 -10.49 3.70
N ALA A 54 -1.58 -9.87 4.43
CA ALA A 54 -2.65 -9.06 3.83
C ALA A 54 -2.07 -7.89 3.03
N GLY A 55 -1.05 -7.21 3.56
CA GLY A 55 -0.36 -6.14 2.86
C GLY A 55 0.38 -6.60 1.61
N LYS A 56 0.92 -7.82 1.57
CA LYS A 56 1.53 -8.38 0.36
C LYS A 56 0.48 -8.67 -0.71
N ALA A 57 -0.60 -9.38 -0.34
CA ALA A 57 -1.71 -9.67 -1.23
C ALA A 57 -2.35 -8.38 -1.82
N PHE A 58 -2.44 -7.33 -1.00
CA PHE A 58 -2.89 -6.01 -1.44
C PHE A 58 -2.04 -5.44 -2.56
N VAL A 59 -0.70 -5.44 -2.40
CA VAL A 59 0.22 -4.96 -3.44
C VAL A 59 0.12 -5.80 -4.70
N GLU A 60 0.10 -7.13 -4.56
CA GLU A 60 0.01 -8.06 -5.67
C GLU A 60 -1.31 -7.93 -6.45
N THR A 61 -2.38 -7.47 -5.80
CA THR A 61 -3.68 -7.28 -6.45
C THR A 61 -3.79 -5.92 -7.14
N HIS A 62 -3.32 -4.84 -6.50
CA HIS A 62 -3.61 -3.47 -6.96
C HIS A 62 -2.45 -2.80 -7.72
N PHE A 63 -1.20 -3.21 -7.49
CA PHE A 63 0.00 -2.53 -7.98
C PHE A 63 0.85 -3.40 -8.92
N ARG A 64 0.19 -4.26 -9.72
CA ARG A 64 0.89 -5.06 -10.73
C ARG A 64 1.37 -4.19 -11.88
N TRP A 65 2.69 -4.23 -12.13
CA TRP A 65 3.36 -3.54 -13.24
C TRP A 65 2.62 -3.62 -14.58
N LYS A 66 2.22 -4.83 -15.00
CA LYS A 66 1.52 -5.02 -16.28
C LYS A 66 0.21 -4.24 -16.36
N ALA A 67 -0.58 -4.23 -15.28
CA ALA A 67 -1.85 -3.52 -15.24
C ALA A 67 -1.66 -2.00 -15.21
N MET A 68 -0.67 -1.50 -14.47
CA MET A 68 -0.36 -0.07 -14.39
C MET A 68 0.20 0.46 -15.72
N ASN A 69 1.11 -0.27 -16.35
CA ASN A 69 1.69 0.12 -17.64
C ASN A 69 0.66 0.17 -18.76
N LEU A 70 -0.31 -0.76 -18.77
CA LEU A 70 -1.42 -0.71 -19.74
C LEU A 70 -2.29 0.54 -19.58
N LYS A 71 -2.51 1.03 -18.35
CA LYS A 71 -3.25 2.28 -18.13
C LYS A 71 -2.45 3.48 -18.64
N LEU A 72 -1.15 3.52 -18.38
CA LEU A 72 -0.27 4.58 -18.85
C LEU A 72 -0.17 4.60 -20.39
N GLU A 73 0.03 3.43 -21.01
CA GLU A 73 0.09 3.29 -22.47
C GLU A 73 -1.19 3.81 -23.12
N LYS A 74 -2.36 3.45 -22.59
CA LYS A 74 -3.65 3.95 -23.08
C LYS A 74 -3.74 5.48 -23.00
N ALA A 75 -3.30 6.08 -21.90
CA ALA A 75 -3.32 7.53 -21.72
C ALA A 75 -2.35 8.26 -22.67
N LEU A 76 -1.17 7.69 -22.92
CA LEU A 76 -0.22 8.25 -23.90
C LEU A 76 -0.76 8.16 -25.34
N LEU A 77 -1.36 7.01 -25.70
CA LEU A 77 -1.93 6.80 -27.02
C LEU A 77 -3.17 7.67 -27.28
N SER A 78 -3.98 7.99 -26.27
CA SER A 78 -5.13 8.88 -26.46
C SER A 78 -4.68 10.30 -26.81
N ILE A 79 -3.68 10.83 -26.10
CA ILE A 79 -3.12 12.18 -26.36
C ILE A 79 -2.45 12.23 -27.74
N SER A 80 -1.75 11.17 -28.15
CA SER A 80 -1.11 11.11 -29.47
C SER A 80 -2.11 11.10 -30.63
N LYS A 81 -3.32 10.53 -30.44
CA LYS A 81 -4.37 10.51 -31.48
C LYS A 81 -5.09 11.84 -31.61
N GLU A 82 -5.28 12.57 -30.51
CA GLU A 82 -5.94 13.89 -30.50
C GLU A 82 -5.07 15.00 -31.14
N ASN A 83 -3.74 14.84 -31.12
CA ASN A 83 -2.79 15.80 -31.72
C ASN A 83 -2.38 15.47 -33.17
N LYS A 84 -3.07 14.57 -33.87
CA LYS A 84 -2.90 14.41 -35.32
C LYS A 84 -3.61 15.56 -36.05
N ILE A 85 -2.86 16.64 -36.29
CA ILE A 85 -3.15 17.68 -37.30
C ILE A 85 -2.93 17.08 -38.70
#